data_AF-Q4SZP1-F1
#
_entry.id   AF-Q4SZP1-F1
#
_cell.length_a   1.000
_cell.length_b   1.000
_cell.length_c   1.000
_cell.angle_alpha   90.00
_cell.angle_beta   90.00
_cell.angle_gamma   90.00
#
_symmetry.space_group_name_H-M   'P 1'
#
loop_
_entity.id
_entity.type
_entity.pdbx_description
1 polymer ?
#
loop_
_entity_poly.entity_id
_entity_poly.type
_entity_poly.pdbx_seq_one_letter_code
_entity_poly.pdbx_strand_id
1 'polypeptide(L)'
;MEGSRDKVLENTLVNGVDLLGYATRFEWDKAKYPTTNPVTCLKDLINKDVLQVAKELKSRSAAYNSGKASLQSLERKLDGTLQNRSLTDLIRKEDLVVSEYLTTLLVFVPRRSYAHWESTYECLSDLVVPRSSR
;
A
#
# COMPACT_ATOMS: atom_id res chain seq x y z
N MET A 1 -6.03 -9.03 14.52
CA MET A 1 -4.75 -8.80 15.22
C MET A 1 -4.09 -10.09 15.72
N GLU A 2 -4.81 -11.22 15.80
CA GLU A 2 -4.29 -12.50 16.30
C GLU A 2 -3.26 -13.16 15.35
N GLY A 3 -3.57 -13.25 14.05
CA GLY A 3 -2.67 -13.84 13.04
C GLY A 3 -1.38 -13.06 12.74
N SER A 4 -1.17 -11.89 13.33
CA SER A 4 0.10 -11.14 13.23
C SER A 4 1.11 -11.57 14.29
N ARG A 5 0.64 -12.05 15.46
CA ARG A 5 1.53 -12.51 16.54
C ARG A 5 2.11 -13.89 16.24
N ASP A 6 1.29 -14.81 15.73
CA ASP A 6 1.74 -16.16 15.38
C ASP A 6 2.82 -16.16 14.30
N LYS A 7 2.68 -15.30 13.29
CA LYS A 7 3.69 -15.12 12.23
C LYS A 7 5.01 -14.54 12.75
N VAL A 8 4.96 -13.67 13.77
CA VAL A 8 6.17 -13.13 14.40
C VAL A 8 6.89 -14.21 15.18
N LEU A 9 6.14 -15.08 15.87
CA LEU A 9 6.71 -16.21 16.60
C LEU A 9 7.34 -17.24 15.64
N GLU A 10 6.69 -17.59 14.53
CA GLU A 10 7.28 -18.47 13.51
C GLU A 10 8.59 -17.91 12.94
N ASN A 11 8.67 -16.60 12.71
CA ASN A 11 9.91 -15.95 12.23
C ASN A 11 11.06 -15.98 13.25
N THR A 12 10.80 -16.36 14.51
CA THR A 12 11.84 -16.49 15.55
C THR A 12 12.32 -17.93 15.75
N LEU A 13 11.72 -18.89 15.04
CA LEU A 13 12.11 -20.29 15.11
C LEU A 13 13.14 -20.63 14.02
N VAL A 14 14.05 -21.54 14.33
CA VAL A 14 14.97 -22.16 13.37
C VAL A 14 14.52 -23.59 13.14
N ASN A 15 14.11 -23.91 11.91
CA ASN A 15 13.57 -25.23 11.54
C ASN A 15 12.43 -25.71 12.47
N GLY A 16 11.60 -24.80 12.97
CA GLY A 16 10.48 -25.11 13.87
C GLY A 16 10.88 -25.29 15.35
N VAL A 17 12.14 -25.07 15.71
CA VAL A 17 12.63 -25.11 17.10
C VAL A 17 13.05 -23.71 17.52
N ASP A 18 12.90 -23.38 18.80
CA ASP A 18 13.39 -22.11 19.34
C ASP A 18 14.93 -22.03 19.28
N LEU A 19 15.47 -20.81 19.35
CA LEU A 19 16.91 -20.58 19.23
C LEU A 19 17.73 -21.29 20.32
N LEU A 20 17.22 -21.38 21.54
CA LEU A 20 17.92 -22.04 22.65
C LEU A 20 17.92 -23.56 22.45
N GLY A 21 16.78 -24.12 22.05
CA GLY A 21 16.67 -25.53 21.65
C GLY A 21 17.59 -25.89 20.47
N TYR A 22 17.68 -25.02 19.47
CA TYR A 22 18.57 -25.20 18.33
C TYR A 22 20.05 -25.15 18.74
N ALA A 23 20.45 -24.17 19.55
CA ALA A 23 21.84 -24.02 19.98
C ALA A 23 22.33 -25.19 20.85
N THR A 24 21.46 -25.72 21.71
CA THR A 24 21.80 -26.86 22.60
C THR A 24 21.86 -28.21 21.88
N ARG A 25 21.22 -28.33 20.71
CA ARG A 25 21.21 -29.55 19.89
C ARG A 25 21.74 -29.29 18.48
N PHE A 26 22.70 -28.38 18.36
CA PHE A 26 23.23 -27.99 17.08
C PHE A 26 23.90 -29.18 16.38
N GLU A 27 23.48 -29.45 15.16
CA GLU A 27 24.12 -30.43 14.28
C GLU A 27 24.60 -29.74 13.00
N TRP A 28 25.83 -30.05 12.60
CA TRP A 28 26.41 -29.48 11.39
C TRP A 28 25.70 -30.04 10.16
N ASP A 29 25.16 -29.16 9.33
CA ASP A 29 24.54 -29.52 8.05
C ASP A 29 25.63 -29.89 7.03
N LYS A 30 25.99 -31.19 7.03
CA LYS A 30 26.99 -31.75 6.10
C LYS A 30 26.52 -31.77 4.65
N ALA A 31 25.21 -31.69 4.40
CA ALA A 31 24.66 -31.65 3.05
C ALA A 31 24.84 -30.25 2.44
N LYS A 32 24.59 -29.20 3.24
CA LYS A 32 24.76 -27.81 2.83
C LYS A 32 26.20 -27.33 2.90
N TYR A 33 26.96 -27.76 3.90
CA TYR A 33 28.35 -27.37 4.13
C TYR A 33 29.23 -28.61 4.33
N PRO A 34 29.68 -29.31 3.28
CA PRO A 34 30.41 -30.57 3.41
C PRO A 34 31.74 -30.43 4.17
N THR A 35 31.94 -31.26 5.20
CA THR A 35 33.19 -31.27 6.00
C THR A 35 34.41 -31.80 5.23
N THR A 36 34.20 -32.35 4.03
CA THR A 36 35.26 -32.72 3.08
C THR A 36 35.95 -31.50 2.48
N ASN A 37 35.29 -30.33 2.49
CA ASN A 37 35.84 -29.11 1.93
C ASN A 37 36.87 -28.47 2.89
N PRO A 38 37.92 -27.83 2.35
CA PRO A 38 38.82 -27.03 3.17
C PRO A 38 38.06 -25.93 3.94
N VAL A 39 38.54 -25.60 5.14
CA VAL A 39 37.95 -24.53 5.97
C VAL A 39 37.87 -23.20 5.22
N THR A 40 38.84 -22.93 4.33
CA THR A 40 38.83 -21.74 3.48
C THR A 40 37.74 -21.74 2.43
N CYS A 41 37.31 -22.90 1.94
CA CYS A 41 36.18 -22.97 1.03
C CYS A 41 34.85 -22.83 1.80
N LEU A 42 34.76 -23.47 2.97
CA LEU A 42 33.57 -23.40 3.83
C LEU A 42 33.26 -21.98 4.30
N LYS A 43 34.28 -21.23 4.75
CA LYS A 43 34.11 -19.83 5.17
C LYS A 43 33.57 -18.96 4.02
N ASP A 44 34.09 -19.15 2.80
CA ASP A 44 33.73 -18.32 1.65
C ASP A 44 32.32 -18.64 1.18
N LEU A 45 31.93 -19.92 1.22
CA LEU A 45 30.58 -20.38 0.93
C LEU A 45 29.56 -19.81 1.93
N ILE A 46 29.83 -19.92 3.23
CA ILE A 46 28.94 -19.37 4.27
C ILE A 46 28.82 -17.85 4.14
N ASN A 47 29.93 -17.15 3.92
CA ASN A 47 29.91 -15.70 3.73
C ASN A 47 29.08 -15.29 2.51
N LYS A 48 29.23 -16.01 1.40
CA LYS A 48 28.45 -15.76 0.18
C LYS A 48 26.95 -15.97 0.42
N ASP A 49 26.57 -17.07 1.07
CA ASP A 49 25.18 -17.36 1.41
C ASP A 49 24.58 -16.25 2.29
N VAL A 50 25.29 -15.86 3.36
CA VAL A 50 24.83 -14.80 4.28
C VAL A 50 24.64 -13.47 3.53
N LEU A 51 25.59 -13.09 2.67
CA LEU A 51 25.49 -11.87 1.87
C LEU A 51 24.33 -11.93 0.87
N GLN A 52 24.08 -13.09 0.26
CA GLN A 52 22.96 -13.28 -0.66
C GLN A 52 21.61 -13.15 0.07
N VAL A 53 21.46 -13.82 1.22
CA VAL A 53 20.25 -13.71 2.06
C VAL A 53 20.04 -12.27 2.53
N ALA A 54 21.10 -11.58 2.97
CA ALA A 54 21.01 -10.18 3.38
C ALA A 54 20.58 -9.26 2.23
N LYS A 55 21.11 -9.47 1.02
CA LYS A 55 20.72 -8.72 -0.19
C LYS A 55 19.26 -8.96 -0.54
N GLU A 56 18.81 -10.21 -0.49
CA GLU A 56 17.42 -10.56 -0.78
C GLU A 56 16.47 -9.94 0.25
N LEU A 57 16.78 -10.03 1.54
CA LEU A 57 16.00 -9.42 2.62
C LEU A 57 15.88 -7.90 2.44
N LYS A 58 17.00 -7.23 2.10
CA LYS A 58 17.01 -5.79 1.85
C LYS A 58 16.13 -5.42 0.64
N SER A 59 16.20 -6.21 -0.43
CA SER A 59 15.36 -6.00 -1.63
C SER A 59 13.87 -6.18 -1.31
N ARG A 60 13.49 -7.27 -0.63
CA ARG A 60 12.10 -7.53 -0.23
C ARG A 60 11.56 -6.47 0.73
N SER A 61 12.38 -6.04 1.69
CA SER A 61 12.04 -4.96 2.63
C SER A 61 11.82 -3.62 1.90
N ALA A 62 12.68 -3.28 0.94
CA ALA A 62 12.51 -2.08 0.12
C ALA A 62 11.22 -2.12 -0.72
N ALA A 63 10.93 -3.25 -1.36
CA ALA A 63 9.70 -3.45 -2.13
C ALA A 63 8.44 -3.32 -1.25
N TYR A 64 8.46 -3.94 -0.07
CA TYR A 64 7.38 -3.84 0.91
C TYR A 64 7.17 -2.40 1.38
N ASN A 65 8.24 -1.70 1.75
CA ASN A 65 8.15 -0.31 2.21
C ASN A 65 7.65 0.63 1.10
N SER A 66 8.05 0.39 -0.16
CA SER A 66 7.52 1.12 -1.31
C SER A 66 6.01 0.90 -1.46
N GLY A 67 5.55 -0.36 -1.46
CA GLY A 67 4.12 -0.68 -1.54
C GLY A 67 3.30 -0.10 -0.38
N LYS A 68 3.84 -0.16 0.84
CA LYS A 68 3.24 0.47 2.02
C LYS A 68 3.11 1.98 1.86
N ALA A 69 4.14 2.65 1.35
CA ALA A 69 4.10 4.09 1.09
C ALA A 69 3.06 4.46 0.01
N SER A 70 2.95 3.66 -1.06
CA SER A 70 1.90 3.82 -2.07
C SER A 70 0.50 3.67 -1.49
N LEU A 71 0.29 2.67 -0.62
CA LEU A 71 -0.99 2.44 0.06
C LEU A 71 -1.34 3.62 0.99
N GLN A 72 -0.39 4.09 1.81
CA GLN A 72 -0.61 5.25 2.69
C GLN A 72 -0.93 6.52 1.89
N SER A 73 -0.30 6.71 0.74
CA SER A 73 -0.61 7.82 -0.17
C SER A 73 -2.03 7.71 -0.72
N LEU A 74 -2.48 6.51 -1.06
CA LEU A 74 -3.86 6.25 -1.51
C LEU A 74 -4.88 6.51 -0.40
N GLU A 75 -4.64 5.99 0.81
CA GLU A 75 -5.51 6.23 1.98
C GLU A 75 -5.67 7.74 2.26
N ARG A 76 -4.58 8.51 2.19
CA ARG A 76 -4.65 9.98 2.33
C ARG A 76 -5.47 10.67 1.24
N LYS A 77 -5.48 10.14 0.01
CA LYS A 77 -6.35 10.65 -1.08
C LYS A 77 -7.82 10.33 -0.85
N LEU A 78 -8.13 9.33 -0.03
CA LEU A 78 -9.50 8.94 0.28
C LEU A 78 -10.04 9.69 1.51
N ASP A 79 -9.19 9.93 2.52
CA ASP A 79 -9.58 10.48 3.84
C ASP A 79 -9.60 12.03 3.93
N GLY A 80 -9.79 12.71 2.78
CA GLY A 80 -9.82 14.17 2.69
C GLY A 80 -11.23 14.77 2.72
N THR A 81 -11.34 16.08 2.98
CA THR A 81 -12.57 16.83 2.68
C THR A 81 -12.91 16.69 1.19
N LEU A 82 -14.18 16.80 0.82
CA LEU A 82 -14.67 16.69 -0.57
C LEU A 82 -13.83 17.50 -1.58
N GLN A 83 -13.27 18.64 -1.17
CA GLN A 83 -12.41 19.50 -1.99
C GLN A 83 -11.06 18.87 -2.38
N ASN A 84 -10.50 18.00 -1.52
CA ASN A 84 -9.13 17.50 -1.66
C ASN A 84 -9.04 15.97 -1.79
N ARG A 85 -10.16 15.25 -1.68
CA ARG A 85 -10.22 13.79 -1.86
C ARG A 85 -10.54 13.40 -3.29
N SER A 86 -10.21 12.15 -3.64
CA SER A 86 -10.69 11.57 -4.89
C SER A 86 -12.22 11.45 -4.90
N LEU A 87 -12.83 11.86 -6.01
CA LEU A 87 -14.28 11.79 -6.24
C LEU A 87 -14.71 10.53 -6.99
N THR A 88 -13.76 9.64 -7.37
CA THR A 88 -14.02 8.44 -8.16
C THR A 88 -15.06 7.50 -7.53
N ASP A 89 -15.14 7.47 -6.20
CA ASP A 89 -16.11 6.62 -5.48
C ASP A 89 -17.47 7.30 -5.27
N LEU A 90 -17.55 8.61 -5.52
CA LEU A 90 -18.75 9.42 -5.30
C LEU A 90 -19.52 9.68 -6.60
N ILE A 91 -18.80 9.80 -7.71
CA ILE A 91 -19.36 10.24 -9.00
C ILE A 91 -19.49 9.06 -9.92
N ARG A 92 -20.70 8.83 -10.41
CA ARG A 92 -20.96 7.79 -11.39
C ARG A 92 -20.93 8.37 -12.80
N LYS A 93 -20.80 7.49 -13.80
CA LYS A 93 -20.79 7.92 -15.20
C LYS A 93 -22.12 8.56 -15.58
N GLU A 94 -23.22 8.11 -14.95
CA GLU A 94 -24.56 8.68 -15.15
C GLU A 94 -24.68 10.14 -14.70
N ASP A 95 -23.85 10.57 -13.74
CA ASP A 95 -23.86 11.94 -13.23
C ASP A 95 -23.12 12.91 -14.15
N LEU A 96 -22.33 12.39 -15.11
CA LEU A 96 -21.51 13.18 -16.02
C LEU A 96 -22.06 13.11 -17.44
N VAL A 97 -22.72 14.19 -17.86
CA VAL A 97 -23.08 14.41 -19.26
C VAL A 97 -21.86 14.94 -20.00
N VAL A 98 -21.38 14.16 -20.98
CA VAL A 98 -20.33 14.55 -21.92
C VAL A 98 -20.93 14.53 -23.33
N SER A 99 -21.12 15.71 -23.91
CA SER A 99 -21.60 15.90 -25.28
C SER A 99 -20.76 16.98 -25.96
N GLU A 100 -20.92 17.14 -27.27
CA GLU A 100 -20.22 18.17 -28.05
C GLU A 100 -20.53 19.60 -27.55
N TYR A 101 -21.76 19.81 -27.06
CA TYR A 101 -22.26 21.13 -26.66
C TYR A 101 -22.59 21.23 -25.17
N LEU A 102 -22.44 20.13 -24.41
CA LEU A 102 -22.75 20.09 -22.98
C LEU A 102 -21.61 19.44 -22.20
N THR A 103 -21.27 20.07 -21.09
CA THR A 103 -20.32 19.55 -20.11
C THR A 103 -20.94 19.62 -18.72
N THR A 104 -20.50 18.73 -17.84
CA THR A 104 -20.91 18.73 -16.43
C THR A 104 -19.79 19.30 -15.59
N LEU A 105 -20.08 20.33 -14.81
CA LEU A 105 -19.15 20.91 -13.84
C LEU A 105 -19.53 20.46 -12.43
N LEU A 106 -18.51 20.12 -11.63
CA LEU A 106 -18.68 19.73 -10.24
C LEU A 106 -18.34 20.92 -9.35
N VAL A 107 -19.28 21.34 -8.51
CA VAL A 107 -19.13 22.51 -7.66
C VAL A 107 -19.29 22.13 -6.20
N PHE A 108 -18.35 22.58 -5.36
CA PHE A 108 -18.40 22.37 -3.92
C PHE A 108 -19.09 23.54 -3.24
N VAL A 109 -20.30 23.30 -2.71
CA VAL A 109 -21.09 24.30 -2.01
C VAL A 109 -21.11 24.00 -0.51
N PRO A 110 -20.69 24.95 0.35
CA PRO A 110 -20.84 24.80 1.80
C PRO A 110 -22.32 24.62 2.16
N ARG A 111 -22.64 23.66 3.04
CA ARG A 111 -24.04 23.34 3.42
C ARG A 111 -24.86 24.56 3.85
N ARG A 112 -24.23 25.55 4.50
CA ARG A 112 -24.88 26.79 4.95
C ARG A 112 -25.32 27.69 3.79
N SER A 113 -24.68 27.57 2.63
CA SER A 113 -24.92 28.41 1.44
C SER A 113 -25.71 27.68 0.36
N TYR A 114 -26.19 26.45 0.61
CA TYR A 114 -26.88 25.64 -0.39
C TYR A 114 -28.14 26.32 -0.94
N ALA A 115 -28.97 26.92 -0.06
CA ALA A 115 -30.16 27.64 -0.48
C ALA A 115 -29.84 28.84 -1.40
N HIS A 116 -28.72 29.53 -1.15
CA HIS A 116 -28.28 30.63 -1.99
C HIS A 116 -27.78 30.14 -3.36
N TRP A 117 -27.02 29.04 -3.37
CA TRP A 117 -26.58 28.38 -4.61
C TRP A 117 -27.77 27.98 -5.49
N GLU A 118 -28.74 27.27 -4.92
CA GLU A 118 -29.94 26.81 -5.63
C GLU A 118 -30.70 27.97 -6.30
N SER A 119 -30.77 29.13 -5.64
CA SER A 119 -31.43 30.32 -6.19
C SER A 119 -30.63 31.09 -7.26
N THR A 120 -29.31 30.91 -7.33
CA THR A 120 -28.44 31.80 -8.14
C THR A 120 -27.67 31.10 -9.25
N TYR A 121 -27.44 29.79 -9.15
CA TYR A 121 -26.51 29.10 -10.06
C TYR A 121 -26.92 29.19 -11.55
N GLU A 122 -28.22 29.24 -11.83
CA GLU A 122 -28.77 29.36 -13.19
C GLU A 122 -28.44 30.69 -13.87
N CYS A 123 -28.06 31.71 -13.09
CA CYS A 123 -27.75 33.06 -13.57
C CYS A 123 -26.26 33.41 -13.44
N LEU A 124 -25.39 32.46 -13.06
CA LEU A 124 -23.96 32.72 -12.89
C LEU A 124 -23.22 32.87 -14.22
N SER A 125 -23.75 32.30 -15.30
CA SER A 125 -23.20 32.38 -16.65
C SER A 125 -24.31 32.16 -17.67
N ASP A 126 -24.08 32.61 -18.90
CA ASP A 126 -24.96 32.31 -20.01
C ASP A 126 -24.91 30.81 -20.34
N LEU A 127 -26.03 30.26 -20.83
CA LEU A 127 -26.16 28.86 -21.25
C LEU A 127 -26.06 27.80 -20.14
N VAL A 128 -26.30 28.18 -18.87
CA VAL A 128 -26.48 27.20 -17.78
C VAL A 128 -27.83 26.50 -17.96
N VAL A 129 -27.82 25.16 -17.91
CA VAL A 129 -29.04 24.36 -18.02
C VAL A 129 -29.86 24.48 -16.72
N PRO A 130 -31.12 24.97 -16.76
CA PRO A 130 -31.94 25.07 -15.57
C PRO A 130 -32.29 23.71 -14.96
N ARG A 131 -32.44 23.66 -13.64
CA ARG A 131 -32.72 22.46 -12.83
C ARG A 131 -31.71 21.31 -13.02
N SER A 132 -30.47 21.65 -13.36
CA SER A 132 -29.38 20.68 -13.57
C SER A 132 -28.60 20.36 -12.29
N SER A 133 -28.53 21.29 -11.34
CA SER A 133 -27.89 21.06 -10.03
C SER A 133 -28.73 20.11 -9.17
N ARG A 134 -28.09 19.15 -8.49
CA ARG A 134 -28.69 18.18 -7.57
C ARG A 134 -27.98 18.18 -6.22
#